data_AF-A0A967K4R7-F1
#
_entry.id   AF-A0A967K4R7-F1
#
_cell.length_a   1.000
_cell.length_b   1.000
_cell.length_c   1.000
_cell.angle_alpha   90.00
_cell.angle_beta   90.00
_cell.angle_gamma   90.00
#
_symmetry.space_group_name_H-M   'P 1'
#
loop_
_entity.id
_entity.type
_entity.pdbx_description
1 polymer ?
#
loop_
_entity_poly.entity_id
_entity_poly.type
_entity_poly.pdbx_seq_one_letter_code
_entity_poly.pdbx_strand_id
1 'polypeptide(L)' 'MSDCDGIGTGNYTIPNSNPFIDGAGNNCDEIWALGLRNPWQSTFDRATGDLYIGDVGQ' A
#
# COMPACT_ATOMS: atom_id res chain seq x y z
N MET A 1 0.36 2.78 16.11
CA MET A 1 -0.19 2.74 14.74
C MET A 1 -1.39 3.68 14.71
N SER A 2 -1.14 4.99 14.79
CA SER A 2 -2.19 6.01 14.93
C SER A 2 -2.78 6.48 13.59
N ASP A 3 -2.25 5.97 12.48
CA ASP A 3 -2.54 6.36 11.10
C ASP A 3 -3.23 5.21 10.33
N CYS A 4 -3.95 4.34 11.06
CA CYS A 4 -4.70 3.19 10.51
C CYS A 4 -6.19 3.36 10.80
N ASP A 5 -6.69 4.59 10.82
CA ASP A 5 -8.09 4.88 11.15
C ASP A 5 -9.03 4.77 9.95
N GLY A 6 -8.50 4.47 8.75
CA GLY A 6 -9.27 4.34 7.52
C GLY A 6 -9.80 5.66 6.97
N ILE A 7 -9.37 6.79 7.54
CA ILE A 7 -9.86 8.11 7.17
C ILE A 7 -8.66 8.91 6.63
N GLY A 8 -8.64 9.16 5.32
CA GLY A 8 -7.71 10.11 4.71
C GLY A 8 -7.98 11.52 5.24
N THR A 9 -7.39 11.87 6.38
CA THR A 9 -7.74 13.05 7.20
C THR A 9 -7.14 14.36 6.71
N GLY A 10 -6.89 14.50 5.40
CA GLY A 10 -6.78 15.82 4.77
C GLY A 10 -5.62 16.05 3.80
N ASN A 11 -4.70 15.10 3.61
CA ASN A 11 -3.59 15.23 2.65
C ASN A 11 -3.62 14.19 1.51
N TYR A 12 -4.37 13.11 1.66
CA TYR A 12 -4.53 12.06 0.67
C TYR A 12 -5.89 11.37 0.87
N THR A 13 -6.34 10.64 -0.16
CA THR A 13 -7.58 9.87 -0.13
C THR A 13 -7.30 8.42 -0.43
N ILE A 14 -8.03 7.52 0.21
CA ILE A 14 -7.90 6.08 -0.02
C ILE A 14 -8.80 5.68 -1.21
N PRO A 15 -8.25 5.05 -2.25
CA PRO A 15 -9.08 4.55 -3.35
C PRO A 15 -9.98 3.39 -2.91
N ASN A 16 -11.26 3.42 -3.28
CA ASN A 16 -12.20 2.33 -3.04
C ASN A 16 -11.82 0.99 -3.70
N SER A 17 -10.85 1.02 -4.62
CA SER A 17 -10.29 -0.18 -5.26
C SER A 17 -9.10 -0.78 -4.50
N ASN A 18 -8.77 -0.28 -3.31
CA ASN A 18 -7.69 -0.85 -2.51
C ASN A 18 -8.07 -2.25 -2.01
N PRO A 19 -7.25 -3.30 -2.22
CA PRO A 19 -7.51 -4.65 -1.72
C PRO A 19 -7.77 -4.76 -0.21
N PHE A 20 -7.28 -3.83 0.60
CA PHE A 20 -7.41 -3.91 2.07
C PHE A 20 -8.46 -2.96 2.67
N ILE A 21 -9.24 -2.26 1.84
CA ILE A 21 -10.24 -1.31 2.34
C ILE A 21 -11.33 -2.03 3.15
N ASP A 22 -11.47 -1.65 4.42
CA ASP A 22 -12.53 -2.13 5.31
C ASP A 22 -13.20 -1.02 6.14
N GLY A 23 -12.75 0.24 5.99
CA GLY A 23 -13.34 1.41 6.61
C GLY A 23 -13.06 1.47 8.11
N ALA A 24 -14.11 1.33 8.93
CA ALA A 24 -13.95 1.27 10.39
C ALA A 24 -13.57 -0.14 10.88
N GLY A 25 -13.00 -0.97 10.01
CA GLY A 25 -12.54 -2.30 10.34
C GLY A 25 -11.18 -2.27 11.04
N ASN A 26 -10.49 -3.41 11.00
CA ASN A 26 -9.23 -3.57 11.73
C ASN A 26 -8.00 -3.43 10.82
N ASN A 27 -8.20 -3.33 9.51
CA ASN A 27 -7.11 -3.14 8.57
C ASN A 27 -6.68 -1.67 8.53
N CYS A 28 -5.45 -1.43 8.08
CA CYS A 28 -5.06 -0.09 7.65
C CYS A 28 -5.40 -0.01 6.16
N ASP A 29 -6.40 0.80 5.84
CA ASP A 29 -6.93 0.97 4.48
C ASP A 29 -5.90 1.57 3.49
N GLU A 30 -4.74 2.02 3.97
CA GLU A 30 -3.60 2.51 3.19
C GLU A 30 -2.72 1.38 2.62
N ILE A 31 -2.83 0.16 3.16
CA ILE A 31 -2.01 -0.97 2.74
C ILE A 31 -2.42 -1.40 1.33
N TRP A 32 -1.47 -1.55 0.41
CA TRP A 32 -1.71 -2.12 -0.93
C TRP A 32 -1.17 -3.55 -1.08
N ALA A 33 -0.06 -3.86 -0.41
CA ALA A 33 0.59 -5.18 -0.47
C ALA A 33 1.23 -5.52 0.87
N LEU A 34 1.25 -6.82 1.20
CA LEU A 34 1.88 -7.38 2.39
C LEU A 34 2.90 -8.45 2.00
N GLY A 35 3.83 -8.77 2.90
CA GLY A 35 4.80 -9.87 2.72
C GLY A 35 6.18 -9.46 2.22
N LEU A 36 6.43 -8.17 2.01
CA LEU A 36 7.77 -7.63 1.74
C LEU A 36 8.60 -7.69 3.03
N ARG A 37 9.84 -8.19 2.93
CA ARG A 37 10.73 -8.40 4.08
C ARG A 37 11.76 -7.29 4.19
N ASN A 38 12.36 -6.94 3.06
CA ASN A 38 13.33 -5.85 2.95
C ASN A 38 13.26 -5.29 1.51
N PRO A 39 12.18 -4.57 1.18
CA PRO A 39 12.02 -4.02 -0.16
C PRO A 39 13.06 -2.92 -0.38
N TRP A 40 13.89 -3.11 -1.39
CA TRP A 40 14.86 -2.13 -1.86
C TRP A 40 14.65 -1.86 -3.34
N GLN A 41 14.45 -0.58 -3.66
CA GLN A 41 14.14 -0.05 -4.98
C GLN A 41 12.83 -0.61 -5.58
N SER A 42 11.93 0.31 -5.91
CA SER A 42 10.71 0.03 -6.67
C SER A 42 10.70 0.84 -7.95
N THR A 43 10.13 0.25 -9.01
CA THR A 43 9.96 0.93 -10.30
C THR A 43 8.62 0.55 -10.90
N PHE A 44 8.05 1.48 -11.67
CA PHE A 44 6.88 1.20 -12.49
C PHE A 44 7.34 0.90 -13.92
N ASP A 45 6.86 -0.19 -14.50
CA ASP A 45 6.98 -0.37 -15.93
C ASP A 45 6.11 0.68 -16.63
N ARG A 46 6.74 1.48 -17.50
CA ARG A 46 6.08 2.55 -18.23
C ARG A 46 5.13 2.04 -19.32
N ALA A 47 5.30 0.81 -19.78
CA ALA A 47 4.47 0.23 -20.83
C ALA A 47 3.17 -0.37 -20.28
N THR A 48 3.23 -1.06 -19.14
CA THR A 48 2.08 -1.77 -18.55
C THR A 48 1.49 -1.07 -17.33
N GLY A 49 2.28 -0.23 -16.65
CA GLY A 49 1.91 0.37 -15.37
C GLY A 49 2.16 -0.55 -14.17
N ASP A 50 2.80 -1.72 -14.38
CA ASP A 50 3.03 -2.69 -13.32
C ASP A 50 4.12 -2.22 -12.34
N LEU A 51 3.87 -2.46 -11.06
CA LEU A 51 4.81 -2.17 -9.98
C LEU A 51 5.78 -3.34 -9.78
N TYR A 52 7.06 -3.10 -10.00
CA TYR A 52 8.13 -4.02 -9.66
C TYR A 52 8.82 -3.57 -8.37
N ILE A 53 9.04 -4.52 -7.46
CA ILE A 53 9.71 -4.28 -6.18
C ILE A 53 10.82 -5.33 -6.05
N GLY A 54 12.06 -4.86 -5.88
CA GLY A 54 13.15 -5.73 -5.44
C GLY A 54 13.03 -5.97 -3.95
N ASP A 55 12.97 -7.23 -3.51
CA ASP A 55 13.10 -7.60 -2.11
C ASP A 55 14.47 -8.24 -1.91
N VAL A 56 15.31 -7.68 -1.03
CA VAL A 56 16.66 -8.18 -0.81
C VAL A 56 16.66 -9.10 0.41
N GLY A 57 16.61 -10.40 0.15
CA GLY A 57 16.96 -11.45 1.11
C GLY A 57 18.48 -11.59 1.23
N GLN A 58 18.96 -11.94 2.43
CA GLN A 58 20.37 -12.17 2.75
C GLN A 58 21.06 -13.17 1.82
#